data_AF-A0A5J5BRD1-F1
#
_entry.id   AF-A0A5J5BRD1-F1
#
_cell.length_a   1.000
_cell.length_b   1.000
_cell.length_c   1.000
_cell.angle_alpha   90.00
_cell.angle_beta   90.00
_cell.angle_gamma   90.00
#
_symmetry.space_group_name_H-M   'P 1'
#
loop_
_entity.id
_entity.type
_entity.pdbx_description
1 polymer ?
#
loop_
_entity_poly.entity_id
_entity_poly.type
_entity_poly.pdbx_seq_one_letter_code
_entity_poly.pdbx_strand_id
1 'polypeptide(L)'
;MANVMTTVIWRSMQYKGSEVVREVAWIIFDECPNAKEFADWVAKVHRQPCHIVYTDYRPTVLQHYIFPSGGNGDRKRESGKWRKGLILGRAGEESDIFKMVKMIIQRQYDPVILFSFSKRECEFLAMQMAKMDLNEDDEKVNIETIFWSAMDMLSDDDKKLPQVSNMLPLLKRGIGVHHYGLLPTLKEVIEILFQEGLIKCLLQQRLSA
;
A
#
# COMPACT_ATOMS: atom_id res chain seq x y z
N MET A 1 27.40 3.53 -10.69
CA MET A 1 26.12 3.26 -11.38
C MET A 1 25.42 2.14 -10.62
N ALA A 2 24.17 2.32 -10.19
CA ALA A 2 23.43 1.28 -9.46
C ALA A 2 22.65 0.41 -10.47
N ASN A 3 22.85 -0.91 -10.41
CA ASN A 3 22.10 -1.85 -11.24
C ASN A 3 20.84 -2.29 -10.51
N VAL A 4 19.67 -2.07 -11.11
CA VAL A 4 18.38 -2.50 -10.55
C VAL A 4 17.94 -3.77 -11.26
N MET A 5 17.76 -4.86 -10.52
CA MET A 5 17.32 -6.15 -11.05
C MET A 5 16.51 -6.92 -10.01
N THR A 6 15.70 -7.88 -10.46
CA THR A 6 14.95 -8.76 -9.56
C THR A 6 15.85 -9.85 -8.97
N THR A 7 15.45 -10.40 -7.83
CA THR A 7 16.16 -11.51 -7.17
C THR A 7 16.27 -12.76 -8.05
N VAL A 8 15.30 -12.98 -8.95
CA VAL A 8 15.33 -14.09 -9.92
C VAL A 8 16.43 -13.90 -10.96
N ILE A 9 16.59 -12.68 -11.48
CA ILE A 9 17.65 -12.34 -12.42
C ILE A 9 19.02 -12.45 -11.73
N TRP A 10 19.13 -11.91 -10.52
CA TRP A 10 20.35 -12.02 -9.71
C TRP A 10 20.74 -13.48 -9.43
N ARG A 11 19.79 -14.32 -9.03
CA ARG A 11 20.00 -15.76 -8.82
C ARG A 11 20.42 -16.48 -10.11
N SER A 12 19.82 -16.13 -11.25
CA SER A 12 20.21 -16.66 -12.55
C SER A 12 21.65 -16.27 -12.92
N MET A 13 22.03 -15.02 -12.65
CA MET A 13 23.40 -14.52 -12.87
C MET A 13 24.43 -15.24 -12.00
N GLN A 14 24.08 -15.59 -10.75
CA GLN A 14 24.91 -16.42 -9.88
C GLN A 14 25.14 -17.82 -10.48
N TYR A 15 24.07 -18.50 -10.90
CA TYR A 15 24.20 -19.84 -11.51
C TYR A 15 24.98 -19.81 -12.83
N LYS A 16 24.88 -18.72 -13.60
CA LYS A 16 25.61 -18.54 -14.87
C LYS A 16 27.04 -18.02 -14.68
N GLY A 17 27.47 -17.75 -13.44
CA GLY A 17 28.83 -17.26 -13.16
C GLY A 17 29.13 -15.87 -13.73
N SER A 18 28.12 -14.99 -13.82
CA SER A 18 28.27 -13.64 -14.36
C SER A 18 29.30 -12.82 -13.56
N GLU A 19 30.19 -12.12 -14.27
CA GLU A 19 31.21 -11.26 -13.66
C GLU A 19 30.60 -10.11 -12.85
N VAL A 20 29.41 -9.62 -13.24
CA VAL A 20 28.68 -8.56 -12.54
C VAL A 20 28.38 -8.92 -11.08
N VAL A 21 28.16 -10.21 -10.79
CA VAL A 21 27.88 -10.68 -9.42
C VAL A 21 29.14 -10.69 -8.54
N ARG A 22 30.34 -10.72 -9.15
CA ARG A 22 31.61 -10.69 -8.40
C ARG A 22 31.96 -9.30 -7.87
N GLU A 23 31.30 -8.27 -8.38
CA GLU A 23 31.53 -6.87 -8.00
C GLU A 23 30.48 -6.33 -7.02
N VAL A 24 29.59 -7.18 -6.51
CA VAL A 24 28.54 -6.77 -5.57
C VAL A 24 29.16 -6.38 -4.23
N ALA A 25 29.15 -5.08 -3.93
CA ALA A 25 29.66 -4.54 -2.68
C ALA A 25 28.66 -4.61 -1.51
N TRP A 26 27.35 -4.56 -1.80
CA TRP A 26 26.30 -4.48 -0.79
C TRP A 26 25.11 -5.37 -1.17
N ILE A 27 24.59 -6.10 -0.19
CA ILE A 27 23.32 -6.83 -0.27
C ILE A 27 22.46 -6.33 0.87
N ILE A 28 21.28 -5.79 0.55
CA ILE A 28 20.37 -5.18 1.51
C ILE A 28 19.11 -6.03 1.60
N PHE A 29 18.73 -6.42 2.81
CA PHE A 29 17.48 -7.09 3.13
C PHE A 29 16.72 -6.28 4.18
N ASP A 30 15.42 -6.50 4.26
CA ASP A 30 14.61 -6.15 5.43
C ASP A 30 14.88 -7.16 6.57
N GLU A 31 13.89 -7.46 7.42
CA GLU A 31 13.99 -8.48 8.47
C GLU A 31 14.39 -9.86 7.92
N CYS A 32 15.65 -10.26 8.18
CA CYS A 32 16.22 -11.54 7.75
C CYS A 32 16.70 -12.35 8.98
N PRO A 33 15.90 -13.31 9.48
CA PRO A 33 16.25 -14.06 10.70
C PRO A 33 17.47 -14.98 10.51
N ASN A 34 17.80 -15.36 9.28
CA ASN A 34 18.91 -16.26 8.94
C ASN A 34 20.07 -15.54 8.22
N ALA A 35 20.27 -14.24 8.48
CA ALA A 35 21.30 -13.42 7.84
C ALA A 35 22.72 -14.02 7.95
N LYS A 36 23.03 -14.73 9.04
CA LYS A 36 24.32 -15.38 9.24
C LYS A 36 24.57 -16.52 8.26
N GLU A 37 23.61 -17.44 8.11
CA GLU A 37 23.71 -18.55 7.17
C GLU A 37 23.88 -18.06 5.74
N PHE A 38 23.18 -16.98 5.39
CA PHE A 38 23.31 -16.33 4.09
C PHE A 38 24.71 -15.74 3.89
N ALA A 39 25.23 -14.99 4.86
CA ALA A 39 26.57 -14.40 4.78
C ALA A 39 27.67 -15.47 4.68
N ASP A 40 27.55 -16.56 5.45
CA ASP A 40 28.48 -17.70 5.39
C ASP A 40 28.47 -18.35 3.98
N TRP A 41 27.29 -18.48 3.38
CA TRP A 41 27.16 -18.97 2.00
C TRP A 41 27.80 -18.01 0.99
N VAL A 42 27.55 -16.70 1.08
CA VAL A 42 28.17 -15.69 0.20
C VAL A 42 29.69 -15.75 0.33
N ALA A 43 30.22 -15.78 1.56
CA ALA A 43 31.65 -15.82 1.81
C ALA A 43 32.30 -17.06 1.20
N LYS A 44 31.63 -18.21 1.26
CA LYS A 44 32.09 -19.47 0.65
C LYS A 44 32.08 -19.42 -0.88
N VAL A 45 31.02 -18.88 -1.49
CA VAL A 45 30.88 -18.81 -2.95
C VAL A 45 31.87 -17.83 -3.57
N HIS A 46 32.03 -16.66 -2.96
CA HIS A 46 32.86 -15.58 -3.47
C HIS A 46 34.31 -15.62 -2.99
N ARG A 47 34.63 -16.49 -2.02
CA ARG A 47 35.96 -16.59 -1.37
C ARG A 47 36.44 -15.25 -0.83
N GLN A 48 35.52 -14.48 -0.26
CA GLN A 48 35.77 -13.15 0.29
C GLN A 48 34.99 -12.99 1.62
N PRO A 49 35.49 -12.21 2.60
CA PRO A 49 34.72 -11.93 3.81
C PRO A 49 33.39 -11.25 3.50
N CYS A 50 32.32 -11.69 4.15
CA CYS A 50 31.00 -11.05 4.08
C CYS A 50 30.64 -10.54 5.47
N HIS A 51 30.55 -9.21 5.63
CA HIS A 51 30.22 -8.57 6.90
C HIS A 51 28.71 -8.34 6.99
N ILE A 52 28.13 -8.62 8.15
CA ILE A 52 26.72 -8.36 8.44
C ILE A 52 26.63 -7.06 9.22
N VAL A 53 25.83 -6.13 8.73
CA VAL A 53 25.38 -4.95 9.48
C VAL A 53 23.90 -5.14 9.77
N TYR A 54 23.54 -5.23 11.04
CA TYR A 54 22.18 -5.44 11.49
C TYR A 54 21.75 -4.32 12.43
N THR A 55 20.48 -3.94 12.36
CA THR A 55 19.86 -2.99 13.27
C THR A 55 18.38 -3.33 13.44
N ASP A 56 17.88 -3.22 14.66
CA ASP A 56 16.45 -3.25 15.00
C ASP A 56 15.87 -1.84 15.19
N TYR A 57 16.69 -0.80 14.95
CA TYR A 57 16.29 0.60 15.06
C TYR A 57 15.15 0.92 14.08
N ARG A 58 14.04 1.43 14.63
CA ARG A 58 12.93 1.98 13.84
C ARG A 58 12.91 3.51 13.98
N PRO A 59 13.09 4.26 12.88
CA PRO A 59 13.04 5.73 12.91
C PRO A 59 11.71 6.27 13.46
N THR A 60 10.60 5.57 13.18
CA THR A 60 9.26 5.93 13.65
C THR A 60 8.72 4.84 14.57
N VAL A 61 8.45 5.20 15.83
CA VAL A 61 7.86 4.29 16.82
C VAL A 61 6.40 4.04 16.47
N LEU A 62 6.02 2.77 16.33
CA LEU A 62 4.66 2.37 16.00
C LEU A 62 3.80 2.20 17.26
N GLN A 63 2.55 2.64 17.19
CA GLN A 63 1.52 2.40 18.21
C GLN A 63 0.43 1.50 17.62
N HIS A 64 0.07 0.44 18.35
CA HIS A 64 -0.90 -0.55 17.88
C HIS A 64 -2.23 -0.38 18.62
N TYR A 65 -3.31 -0.22 17.85
CA TYR A 65 -4.67 -0.05 18.36
C TYR A 65 -5.58 -1.16 17.82
N ILE A 66 -6.59 -1.53 18.58
CA ILE A 66 -7.65 -2.46 18.15
C ILE A 66 -8.97 -1.70 18.13
N PHE A 67 -9.63 -1.69 16.98
CA PHE A 67 -10.96 -1.10 16.81
C PHE A 67 -12.03 -2.21 16.78
N PRO A 68 -12.83 -2.39 17.84
CA PRO A 68 -13.86 -3.43 17.89
C PRO A 68 -15.08 -3.05 17.04
N SER A 69 -15.55 -3.98 16.21
CA SER A 69 -16.78 -3.78 15.41
C SER A 69 -18.00 -3.55 16.30
N GLY A 70 -18.83 -2.55 15.95
CA GLY A 70 -20.04 -2.18 16.71
C GLY A 70 -19.80 -1.52 18.07
N GLY A 71 -18.55 -1.18 18.40
CA GLY A 71 -18.19 -0.50 19.64
C GLY A 71 -18.31 1.02 19.50
N ASN A 72 -19.49 1.59 19.74
CA ASN A 72 -19.53 2.97 20.20
C ASN A 72 -18.98 2.97 21.64
N GLY A 73 -18.02 3.84 21.94
CA GLY A 73 -17.18 3.85 23.15
C GLY A 73 -17.85 3.96 24.52
N ASP A 74 -19.14 3.65 24.65
CA ASP A 74 -19.91 3.63 25.90
C ASP A 74 -20.92 2.48 25.92
N ARG A 75 -20.43 1.23 25.94
CA ARG A 75 -21.28 0.09 26.36
C ARG A 75 -20.57 -0.70 27.44
N LYS A 76 -21.06 -0.52 28.67
CA LYS A 76 -20.76 -1.39 29.82
C LYS A 76 -20.82 -2.85 29.37
N ARG A 77 -19.71 -3.56 29.57
CA ARG A 77 -19.59 -4.99 29.32
C ARG A 77 -20.49 -5.74 30.30
N GLU A 78 -21.63 -6.24 29.82
CA GLU A 78 -22.26 -7.42 30.42
C GLU A 78 -21.93 -8.66 29.58
N SER A 79 -21.71 -9.73 30.32
CA SER A 79 -21.01 -10.96 29.93
C SER A 79 -21.66 -11.76 28.81
N GLY A 80 -20.82 -12.23 27.89
CA GLY A 80 -20.88 -13.62 27.40
C GLY A 80 -21.79 -13.91 26.22
N LYS A 81 -21.23 -13.82 24.99
CA LYS A 81 -21.30 -14.83 23.90
C LYS A 81 -20.79 -14.20 22.59
N TRP A 82 -19.64 -14.68 22.12
CA TRP A 82 -19.11 -14.34 20.80
C TRP A 82 -19.90 -15.07 19.73
N ARG A 83 -20.85 -14.39 19.07
CA ARG A 83 -21.48 -14.88 17.85
C ARG A 83 -20.67 -14.41 16.64
N LYS A 84 -19.99 -15.34 15.98
CA LYS A 84 -19.48 -15.15 14.61
C LYS A 84 -20.67 -15.05 13.66
N GLY A 85 -20.93 -13.87 13.15
CA GLY A 85 -21.91 -13.63 12.08
C GLY A 85 -21.59 -12.29 11.43
N LEU A 86 -21.54 -12.28 10.09
CA LEU A 86 -21.49 -11.05 9.29
C LEU A 86 -22.56 -10.08 9.82
N ILE A 87 -22.13 -8.96 10.37
CA ILE A 87 -23.04 -7.90 10.80
C ILE A 87 -23.52 -7.21 9.52
N LEU A 88 -24.68 -7.62 9.00
CA LEU A 88 -25.47 -6.74 8.15
C LEU A 88 -25.84 -5.52 9.00
N GLY A 89 -25.22 -4.37 8.68
CA GLY A 89 -25.50 -3.11 9.37
C GLY A 89 -26.99 -2.75 9.30
N ARG A 90 -27.47 -2.06 10.35
CA ARG A 90 -28.81 -1.45 10.34
C ARG A 90 -28.86 -0.39 9.24
N ALA A 91 -29.96 -0.36 8.48
CA ALA A 91 -30.17 0.62 7.43
C ALA A 91 -30.05 2.06 8.00
N GLY A 92 -29.10 2.83 7.46
CA GLY A 92 -28.86 4.23 7.84
C GLY A 92 -27.62 4.49 8.70
N GLU A 93 -26.98 3.46 9.27
CA GLU A 93 -25.79 3.66 10.11
C GLU A 93 -24.49 3.67 9.28
N GLU A 94 -23.59 4.63 9.53
CA GLU A 94 -22.25 4.66 8.91
C GLU A 94 -21.49 3.35 9.22
N SER A 95 -20.74 2.84 8.23
CA SER A 95 -19.92 1.63 8.44
C SER A 95 -18.81 1.91 9.46
N ASP A 96 -18.40 0.88 10.20
CA ASP A 96 -17.32 0.99 11.19
C ASP A 96 -16.02 1.55 10.57
N ILE A 97 -15.71 1.15 9.34
CA ILE A 97 -14.55 1.66 8.59
C ILE A 97 -14.72 3.15 8.27
N PHE A 98 -15.91 3.59 7.87
CA PHE A 98 -16.17 5.01 7.60
C PHE A 98 -15.98 5.85 8.87
N LYS A 99 -16.53 5.39 10.00
CA LYS A 99 -16.35 6.05 11.30
C LYS A 99 -14.88 6.13 11.70
N MET A 100 -14.12 5.05 11.48
CA MET A 100 -12.69 4.98 11.78
C MET A 100 -11.88 5.95 10.92
N VAL A 101 -12.08 5.95 9.59
CA VAL A 101 -11.37 6.87 8.69
C VAL A 101 -11.72 8.32 9.01
N LYS A 102 -13.01 8.62 9.19
CA LYS A 102 -13.45 9.96 9.58
C LYS A 102 -12.76 10.45 10.87
N MET A 103 -12.65 9.59 11.88
CA MET A 103 -11.92 9.90 13.11
C MET A 103 -10.42 10.17 12.85
N ILE A 104 -9.76 9.37 12.00
CA ILE A 104 -8.34 9.54 11.63
C ILE A 104 -8.11 10.90 10.96
N ILE A 105 -8.94 11.24 9.97
CA ILE A 105 -8.85 12.54 9.27
C ILE A 105 -9.09 13.70 10.25
N GLN A 106 -10.14 13.62 11.09
CA GLN A 106 -10.45 14.67 12.08
C GLN A 106 -9.34 14.88 13.12
N ARG A 107 -8.53 13.85 13.40
CA ARG A 107 -7.37 13.93 14.29
C ARG A 107 -6.08 14.29 13.57
N GLN A 108 -6.13 14.59 12.27
CA GLN A 108 -4.98 14.93 11.43
C GLN A 108 -3.92 13.82 11.44
N TYR A 109 -4.37 12.56 11.33
CA TYR A 109 -3.51 11.38 11.21
C TYR A 109 -3.42 10.88 9.76
N ASP A 110 -3.84 11.67 8.78
CA ASP A 110 -3.64 11.41 7.36
C ASP A 110 -2.18 11.66 6.93
N PRO A 111 -1.69 10.93 5.89
CA PRO A 111 -2.40 9.92 5.10
C PRO A 111 -2.58 8.56 5.81
N VAL A 112 -3.66 7.83 5.47
CA VAL A 112 -3.95 6.48 5.98
C VAL A 112 -3.95 5.43 4.88
N ILE A 113 -3.34 4.28 5.16
CA ILE A 113 -3.39 3.08 4.29
C ILE A 113 -4.23 2.00 4.96
N LEU A 114 -5.27 1.57 4.25
CA LEU A 114 -6.21 0.51 4.65
C LEU A 114 -5.92 -0.74 3.84
N PHE A 115 -5.47 -1.80 4.50
CA PHE A 115 -5.16 -3.06 3.84
C PHE A 115 -6.35 -4.01 3.78
N SER A 116 -6.60 -4.59 2.62
CA SER A 116 -7.51 -5.74 2.43
C SER A 116 -6.83 -6.82 1.58
N PHE A 117 -7.23 -8.08 1.74
CA PHE A 117 -6.73 -9.18 0.91
C PHE A 117 -7.49 -9.33 -0.42
N SER A 118 -8.58 -8.57 -0.64
CA SER A 118 -9.47 -8.68 -1.80
C SER A 118 -9.51 -7.40 -2.62
N LYS A 119 -9.23 -7.51 -3.93
CA LYS A 119 -9.39 -6.39 -4.88
C LYS A 119 -10.81 -5.80 -4.85
N ARG A 120 -11.82 -6.69 -4.80
CA ARG A 120 -13.24 -6.31 -4.79
C ARG A 120 -13.60 -5.56 -3.51
N GLU A 121 -12.99 -5.96 -2.39
CA GLU A 121 -13.21 -5.29 -1.11
C GLU A 121 -12.55 -3.91 -1.09
N CYS A 122 -11.34 -3.76 -1.65
CA CYS A 122 -10.69 -2.45 -1.79
C CYS A 122 -11.57 -1.45 -2.56
N GLU A 123 -12.09 -1.87 -3.73
CA GLU A 123 -13.01 -1.04 -4.53
C GLU A 123 -14.30 -0.71 -3.77
N PHE A 124 -14.91 -1.72 -3.12
CA PHE A 124 -16.13 -1.53 -2.33
C PHE A 124 -15.94 -0.55 -1.17
N LEU A 125 -14.84 -0.66 -0.43
CA LEU A 125 -14.53 0.23 0.68
C LEU A 125 -14.24 1.66 0.20
N ALA A 126 -13.55 1.84 -0.93
CA ALA A 126 -13.35 3.16 -1.51
C ALA A 126 -14.67 3.82 -1.89
N MET A 127 -15.63 3.08 -2.45
CA MET A 127 -16.97 3.60 -2.73
C MET A 127 -17.73 4.00 -1.46
N GLN A 128 -17.52 3.30 -0.33
CA GLN A 128 -18.07 3.75 0.96
C GLN A 128 -17.44 5.07 1.43
N MET A 129 -16.14 5.26 1.17
CA MET A 129 -15.41 6.48 1.56
C MET A 129 -15.71 7.66 0.63
N ALA A 130 -16.16 7.42 -0.61
CA ALA A 130 -16.45 8.45 -1.62
C ALA A 130 -17.50 9.50 -1.20
N LYS A 131 -18.17 9.29 -0.06
CA LYS A 131 -19.04 10.29 0.60
C LYS A 131 -18.26 11.44 1.21
N MET A 132 -16.97 11.27 1.47
CA MET A 132 -16.07 12.32 1.95
C MET A 132 -15.39 12.99 0.76
N ASP A 133 -15.13 14.29 0.88
CA ASP A 133 -14.25 15.04 0.01
C ASP A 133 -13.10 15.52 0.87
N LEU A 134 -11.90 14.96 0.67
CA LEU A 134 -10.74 15.17 1.54
C LEU A 134 -9.74 16.16 0.95
N ASN A 135 -10.05 16.71 -0.23
CA ASN A 135 -9.18 17.61 -0.96
C ASN A 135 -9.89 18.93 -1.27
N GLU A 136 -9.09 19.98 -1.30
CA GLU A 136 -9.50 21.31 -1.72
C GLU A 136 -9.50 21.44 -3.26
N ASP A 137 -10.08 22.52 -3.78
CA ASP A 137 -10.26 22.70 -5.22
C ASP A 137 -8.94 22.86 -6.00
N ASP A 138 -7.90 23.41 -5.37
CA ASP A 138 -6.55 23.51 -5.94
C ASP A 138 -5.86 22.13 -6.02
N GLU A 139 -5.97 21.31 -4.96
CA GLU A 139 -5.48 19.93 -4.98
C GLU A 139 -6.16 19.12 -6.09
N LYS A 140 -7.46 19.32 -6.31
CA LYS A 140 -8.22 18.68 -7.40
C LYS A 140 -7.69 19.01 -8.78
N VAL A 141 -7.28 20.26 -9.02
CA VAL A 141 -6.67 20.69 -10.29
C VAL A 141 -5.31 20.05 -10.49
N ASN A 142 -4.50 19.97 -9.42
CA ASN A 142 -3.19 19.31 -9.47
C ASN A 142 -3.32 17.82 -9.79
N ILE A 143 -4.26 17.13 -9.13
CA ILE A 143 -4.54 15.71 -9.37
C ILE A 143 -4.94 15.47 -10.82
N GLU A 144 -5.84 16.29 -11.35
CA GLU A 144 -6.31 16.17 -12.72
C GLU A 144 -5.17 16.39 -13.74
N THR A 145 -4.30 17.35 -13.47
CA THR A 145 -3.12 17.63 -14.29
C THR A 145 -2.15 16.44 -14.32
N ILE A 146 -1.79 15.90 -13.15
CA ILE A 146 -0.89 14.74 -13.04
C ILE A 146 -1.50 13.51 -13.71
N PHE A 147 -2.80 13.27 -13.45
CA PHE A 147 -3.52 12.13 -14.01
C PHE A 147 -3.50 12.15 -15.54
N TRP A 148 -3.93 13.25 -16.17
CA TRP A 148 -3.98 13.33 -17.63
C TRP A 148 -2.60 13.32 -18.29
N SER A 149 -1.61 13.96 -17.66
CA SER A 149 -0.22 13.91 -18.15
C SER A 149 0.32 12.48 -18.25
N ALA A 150 -0.07 11.59 -17.33
CA ALA A 150 0.31 10.19 -17.38
C ALA A 150 -0.59 9.37 -18.31
N MET A 151 -1.91 9.65 -18.34
CA MET A 151 -2.85 8.95 -19.21
C MET A 151 -2.57 9.20 -20.70
N ASP A 152 -1.90 10.30 -21.06
CA ASP A 152 -1.48 10.57 -22.44
C ASP A 152 -0.48 9.57 -23.01
N MET A 153 0.15 8.75 -22.17
CA MET A 153 0.97 7.62 -22.62
C MET A 153 0.14 6.38 -23.00
N LEU A 154 -1.15 6.34 -22.66
CA LEU A 154 -2.05 5.24 -23.00
C LEU A 154 -2.65 5.43 -24.40
N SER A 155 -3.04 4.31 -25.01
CA SER A 155 -3.83 4.33 -26.25
C SER A 155 -5.22 4.93 -26.01
N ASP A 156 -5.83 5.48 -27.06
CA ASP A 156 -7.19 6.06 -26.97
C ASP A 156 -8.25 5.05 -26.55
N ASP A 157 -8.04 3.76 -26.82
CA ASP A 157 -8.94 2.70 -26.39
C ASP A 157 -8.77 2.39 -24.90
N ASP A 158 -7.53 2.40 -24.39
CA ASP A 158 -7.24 2.22 -22.97
C ASP A 158 -7.76 3.38 -22.12
N LYS A 159 -7.68 4.62 -22.63
CA LYS A 159 -8.25 5.82 -21.98
C LYS A 159 -9.77 5.71 -21.74
N LYS A 160 -10.48 4.92 -22.54
CA LYS A 160 -11.94 4.71 -22.43
C LYS A 160 -12.31 3.59 -21.45
N LEU A 161 -11.33 2.86 -20.89
CA LEU A 161 -11.60 1.77 -19.97
C LEU A 161 -12.29 2.28 -18.69
N PRO A 162 -13.29 1.56 -18.16
CA PRO A 162 -14.02 1.98 -16.95
C PRO A 162 -13.12 2.21 -15.73
N GLN A 163 -12.00 1.50 -15.64
CA GLN A 163 -11.05 1.66 -14.55
C GLN A 163 -10.34 3.02 -14.59
N VAL A 164 -10.17 3.64 -15.76
CA VAL A 164 -9.59 5.00 -15.90
C VAL A 164 -10.64 6.05 -15.51
N SER A 165 -11.82 5.97 -16.12
CA SER A 165 -12.89 6.95 -15.92
C SER A 165 -13.48 6.95 -14.51
N ASN A 166 -13.57 5.79 -13.86
CA ASN A 166 -14.08 5.70 -12.49
C ASN A 166 -13.04 6.08 -11.42
N MET A 167 -11.74 6.08 -11.75
CA MET A 167 -10.68 6.36 -10.78
C MET A 167 -10.52 7.86 -10.52
N LEU A 168 -10.53 8.69 -11.57
CA LEU A 168 -10.31 10.13 -11.43
C LEU A 168 -11.27 10.81 -10.42
N PRO A 169 -12.59 10.52 -10.40
CA PRO A 169 -13.49 11.07 -9.39
C PRO A 169 -13.15 10.68 -7.95
N LEU A 170 -12.59 9.48 -7.72
CA LEU A 170 -12.14 9.05 -6.40
C LEU A 170 -10.84 9.76 -6.01
N LEU A 171 -9.89 9.83 -6.94
CA LEU A 171 -8.61 10.50 -6.73
C LEU A 171 -8.80 11.98 -6.37
N LYS A 172 -9.68 12.69 -7.10
CA LYS A 172 -10.02 14.09 -6.81
C LYS A 172 -10.58 14.29 -5.40
N ARG A 173 -11.17 13.27 -4.78
CA ARG A 173 -11.65 13.30 -3.38
C ARG A 173 -10.59 12.91 -2.35
N GLY A 174 -9.36 12.66 -2.78
CA GLY A 174 -8.26 12.20 -1.93
C GLY A 174 -8.32 10.71 -1.58
N ILE A 175 -9.07 9.91 -2.36
CA ILE A 175 -9.27 8.48 -2.11
C ILE A 175 -8.64 7.66 -3.25
N GLY A 176 -7.67 6.83 -2.90
CA GLY A 176 -6.99 5.93 -3.83
C GLY A 176 -7.37 4.46 -3.62
N VAL A 177 -7.34 3.67 -4.69
CA VAL A 177 -7.40 2.20 -4.63
C VAL A 177 -6.15 1.68 -5.31
N HIS A 178 -5.40 0.76 -4.68
CA HIS A 178 -4.20 0.19 -5.25
C HIS A 178 -4.17 -1.33 -5.11
N HIS A 179 -4.23 -2.03 -6.24
CA HIS A 179 -4.20 -3.49 -6.30
C HIS A 179 -3.60 -4.00 -7.62
N TYR A 180 -3.18 -5.26 -7.66
CA TYR A 180 -2.47 -5.83 -8.83
C TYR A 180 -3.29 -5.82 -10.14
N GLY A 181 -4.63 -5.78 -10.05
CA GLY A 181 -5.52 -5.73 -11.22
C GLY A 181 -5.69 -4.34 -11.87
N LEU A 182 -4.96 -3.32 -11.44
CA LEU A 182 -4.94 -2.00 -12.08
C LEU A 182 -3.92 -1.99 -13.23
N LEU A 183 -4.18 -1.17 -14.25
CA LEU A 183 -3.17 -0.84 -15.27
C LEU A 183 -1.88 -0.33 -14.62
N PRO A 184 -0.68 -0.71 -15.11
CA PRO A 184 0.60 -0.22 -14.58
C PRO A 184 0.66 1.30 -14.47
N THR A 185 0.27 2.03 -15.50
CA THR A 185 0.26 3.50 -15.51
C THR A 185 -0.66 4.08 -14.42
N LEU A 186 -1.81 3.46 -14.15
CA LEU A 186 -2.69 3.92 -13.06
C LEU A 186 -2.05 3.69 -11.69
N LYS A 187 -1.37 2.56 -11.49
CA LYS A 187 -0.64 2.29 -10.23
C LYS A 187 0.43 3.34 -9.98
N GLU A 188 1.23 3.65 -10.99
CA GLU A 188 2.27 4.67 -10.90
C GLU A 188 1.68 6.05 -10.56
N VAL A 189 0.58 6.46 -11.20
CA VAL A 189 -0.11 7.72 -10.85
C VAL A 189 -0.60 7.71 -9.41
N ILE A 190 -1.21 6.62 -8.93
CA ILE A 190 -1.67 6.52 -7.55
C ILE A 190 -0.50 6.63 -6.57
N GLU A 191 0.63 5.98 -6.86
CA GLU A 191 1.84 6.06 -6.05
C GLU A 191 2.42 7.48 -6.02
N ILE A 192 2.47 8.18 -7.16
CA ILE A 192 2.90 9.58 -7.26
C ILE A 192 1.97 10.47 -6.42
N LEU A 193 0.65 10.38 -6.63
CA LEU A 193 -0.32 11.20 -5.91
C LEU A 193 -0.28 10.94 -4.38
N PHE A 194 0.03 9.71 -3.96
CA PHE A 194 0.21 9.40 -2.54
C PHE A 194 1.50 10.02 -1.97
N GLN A 195 2.61 9.96 -2.72
CA GLN A 195 3.89 10.58 -2.33
C GLN A 195 3.81 12.11 -2.25
N GLU A 196 3.04 12.73 -3.15
CA GLU A 196 2.76 14.18 -3.15
C GLU A 196 1.72 14.59 -2.08
N GLY A 197 1.18 13.64 -1.31
CA GLY A 197 0.21 13.91 -0.25
C GLY A 197 -1.20 14.27 -0.76
N LEU A 198 -1.51 14.05 -2.04
CA LEU A 198 -2.80 14.33 -2.66
C LEU A 198 -3.84 13.21 -2.44
N ILE A 199 -3.38 12.02 -2.03
CA ILE A 199 -4.24 10.92 -1.56
C ILE A 199 -4.14 10.84 -0.03
N LYS A 200 -5.25 11.12 0.66
CA LYS A 200 -5.35 11.08 2.13
C LYS A 200 -5.77 9.70 2.65
N CYS A 201 -6.46 8.90 1.82
CA CYS A 201 -6.94 7.56 2.16
C CYS A 201 -6.68 6.57 1.02
N LEU A 202 -5.83 5.56 1.26
CA LEU A 202 -5.43 4.57 0.26
C LEU A 202 -5.92 3.16 0.64
N LEU A 203 -6.73 2.56 -0.22
CA LEU A 203 -7.20 1.17 -0.10
C LEU A 203 -6.21 0.25 -0.83
N GLN A 204 -5.34 -0.40 -0.08
CA GLN A 204 -4.24 -1.20 -0.61
C GLN A 204 -4.54 -2.70 -0.50
N GLN A 205 -4.42 -3.42 -1.62
CA GLN A 205 -4.43 -4.88 -1.53
C GLN A 205 -3.12 -5.36 -0.89
N ARG A 206 -3.24 -6.16 0.17
CA ARG A 206 -2.16 -6.95 0.74
C ARG A 206 -2.06 -8.28 0.03
N LEU A 207 -0.88 -8.60 -0.51
CA LEU A 207 -0.56 -9.93 -1.01
C LEU A 207 -0.27 -10.84 0.19
N SER A 208 -0.86 -12.03 0.20
CA SER A 208 -0.44 -13.09 1.14
C SER A 208 0.97 -13.51 0.79
N ALA A 209 1.89 -13.36 1.74
CA ALA A 209 3.24 -13.90 1.67
C ALA A 209 3.22 -15.43 1.78
#